data_AF-A0A432JN64-F1
#
_entry.id   AF-A0A432JN64-F1
#
_cell.length_a   1.000
_cell.length_b   1.000
_cell.length_c   1.000
_cell.angle_alpha   90.00
_cell.angle_beta   90.00
_cell.angle_gamma   90.00
#
_symmetry.space_group_name_H-M   'P 1'
#
loop_
_entity.id
_entity.type
_entity.pdbx_description
1 polymer ?
#
loop_
_entity_poly.entity_id
_entity_poly.type
_entity_poly.pdbx_seq_one_letter_code
_entity_poly.pdbx_strand_id
1 'polypeptide(L)'
;DKQLNLHLGINGKENLASVRANISFEQDHKMDMDIDIHKLNLDFLNVYFTDYLYNVTGNIYSNIKITGTTDKPIINGFFQFKNTQFGLNDLQEVFRLSNDNVVFDNNSINPHNLTITDKDNHKAFFTGSIDLIDNKVLFNHFHIKSDAMELMNSSQVYAQFDVKMNGFIDDLNTKSYIKVDFPTVLNYTFPEDLSVHKNEDIVNFTKIDTINLVKNVIDTTLMQKESHLLNIFKYLDADLVIDEGCRFNLYFDNTMENYLNVTLEGDVKYLYSDEVPKTSGLLNIVKGRMSYSMPMVAMKELEITDNSFIKITNEIENPYVSINAVSKIWAQTGDLIEGYNKNLEVTVFVYMRGTLDNLIVQFDVDQHTNDALVSSKISQMSEKERTMNAVNLLIRGQFASKQNNMTIDVNSYVNTLIAKALNKLISDRISFVDMSFDIKSFNNINSSGAVEEQSNVFFSVKKSFYHDRIRVNYLSNLSSTTVQNAQQYTSTESFTERNFSIEYDISKNGNFQAVLFRKDTYEDVMEGEITSTGGGLKIRKSYNSFRDIIDGNSKKKKEKAK
;
A
#
# COMPACT_ATOMS: atom_id res chain seq x y z
N ASP A 1 65.88 4.64 3.99
CA ASP A 1 64.90 4.29 5.04
C ASP A 1 63.76 5.31 5.06
N LYS A 2 62.84 5.22 4.10
CA LYS A 2 61.59 5.99 4.18
C LYS A 2 60.63 5.24 5.11
N GLN A 3 60.43 5.75 6.32
CA GLN A 3 59.50 5.20 7.30
C GLN A 3 58.51 6.28 7.76
N LEU A 4 57.24 5.91 7.92
CA LEU A 4 56.22 6.73 8.56
C LEU A 4 55.94 6.17 9.95
N ASN A 5 56.20 6.99 10.96
CA ASN A 5 55.77 6.74 12.33
C ASN A 5 54.53 7.61 12.60
N LEU A 6 53.41 6.97 12.96
CA LEU A 6 52.16 7.64 13.30
C LEU A 6 51.80 7.31 14.75
N HIS A 7 51.53 8.35 15.54
CA HIS A 7 50.96 8.20 16.88
C HIS A 7 49.73 9.11 16.93
N LEU A 8 48.55 8.49 16.97
CA LEU A 8 47.27 9.19 17.12
C LEU A 8 46.60 8.72 18.40
N GLY A 9 45.90 9.62 19.07
CA GLY A 9 45.17 9.26 20.28
C GLY A 9 43.99 10.16 20.50
N ILE A 10 42.95 9.58 21.10
CA ILE A 10 41.80 10.30 21.63
C ILE A 10 41.91 10.19 23.14
N ASN A 11 41.98 11.35 23.81
CA ASN A 11 42.03 11.43 25.27
C ASN A 11 40.94 12.40 25.74
N GLY A 12 39.77 11.84 26.07
CA GLY A 12 38.61 12.54 26.60
C GLY A 12 38.05 11.81 27.81
N LYS A 13 37.11 12.44 28.53
CA LYS A 13 36.52 11.87 29.75
C LYS A 13 35.89 10.48 29.55
N GLU A 14 35.27 10.27 28.39
CA GLU A 14 34.57 9.01 28.08
C GLU A 14 35.31 8.12 27.08
N ASN A 15 36.34 8.65 26.40
CA ASN A 15 37.03 7.99 25.30
C ASN A 15 38.55 8.08 25.49
N LEU A 16 39.20 6.92 25.61
CA LEU A 16 40.64 6.75 25.66
C LEU A 16 41.05 5.67 24.67
N ALA A 17 41.66 6.09 23.57
CA ALA A 17 42.18 5.19 22.54
C ALA A 17 43.50 5.73 22.00
N SER A 18 44.41 4.84 21.62
CA SER A 18 45.66 5.18 20.97
C SER A 18 45.94 4.23 19.82
N VAL A 19 46.50 4.78 18.75
CA VAL A 19 46.98 4.03 17.59
C VAL A 19 48.42 4.42 17.38
N ARG A 20 49.31 3.42 17.40
CA ARG A 20 50.72 3.56 17.07
C ARG A 20 50.97 2.73 15.82
N ALA A 21 51.43 3.36 14.76
CA ALA A 21 51.74 2.67 13.52
C ALA A 21 53.14 3.01 13.06
N ASN A 22 53.83 2.00 12.54
CA ASN A 22 55.12 2.11 11.88
C ASN A 22 55.01 1.45 10.51
N ILE A 23 55.17 2.25 9.46
CA ILE A 23 55.04 1.80 8.07
C ILE A 23 56.36 2.05 7.36
N SER A 24 56.99 0.98 6.86
CA SER A 24 58.17 1.06 6.02
C SER A 24 57.76 1.16 4.56
N PHE A 25 58.28 2.14 3.82
CA PHE A 25 58.03 2.30 2.38
C PHE A 25 59.10 1.64 1.50
N GLU A 26 59.94 0.78 2.07
CA GLU A 26 60.92 -0.02 1.33
C GLU A 26 60.47 -1.48 1.27
N GLN A 27 60.73 -2.13 0.11
CA GLN A 27 60.41 -3.52 -0.27
C GLN A 27 59.30 -4.19 0.57
N ASP A 28 58.12 -4.26 -0.04
CA ASP A 28 56.87 -4.90 0.45
C ASP A 28 55.98 -4.05 1.38
N HIS A 29 56.24 -2.75 1.53
CA HIS A 29 55.39 -1.83 2.32
C HIS A 29 55.00 -2.40 3.70
N LYS A 30 56.00 -2.93 4.43
CA LYS A 30 55.75 -3.61 5.70
C LYS A 30 55.14 -2.66 6.72
N MET A 31 54.11 -3.14 7.42
CA MET A 31 53.38 -2.41 8.43
C MET A 31 53.47 -3.13 9.78
N ASP A 32 53.65 -2.37 10.84
CA ASP A 32 53.49 -2.80 12.23
C ASP A 32 52.64 -1.74 12.94
N MET A 33 51.40 -2.08 13.29
CA MET A 33 50.45 -1.17 13.91
C MET A 33 49.86 -1.80 15.16
N ASP A 34 49.96 -1.08 16.27
CA ASP A 34 49.31 -1.39 17.54
C ASP A 34 48.12 -0.43 17.74
N ILE A 35 46.93 -0.99 17.84
CA ILE A 35 45.69 -0.28 18.19
C ILE A 35 45.32 -0.70 19.60
N ASP A 36 45.28 0.26 20.51
CA ASP A 36 44.93 0.04 21.92
C ASP A 36 43.75 0.94 22.28
N ILE A 37 42.60 0.33 22.48
CA ILE A 37 41.37 0.98 22.90
C ILE A 37 41.14 0.62 24.37
N HIS A 38 41.54 1.53 25.27
CA HIS A 38 41.31 1.38 26.70
C HIS A 38 39.85 1.61 27.08
N LYS A 39 39.15 2.48 26.36
CA LYS A 39 37.69 2.68 26.46
C LYS A 39 37.24 3.53 25.27
N LEU A 40 36.34 3.03 24.46
CA LEU A 40 35.64 3.83 23.47
C LEU A 40 34.13 3.68 23.68
N ASN A 41 33.47 4.78 24.05
CA ASN A 41 32.04 4.84 24.16
C ASN A 41 31.42 4.75 22.74
N LEU A 42 30.41 3.88 22.57
CA LEU A 42 29.75 3.62 21.30
C LEU A 42 28.63 4.62 20.95
N ASP A 43 28.33 5.59 21.80
CA ASP A 43 27.26 6.59 21.62
C ASP A 43 27.39 7.37 20.30
N PHE A 44 28.60 7.53 19.78
CA PHE A 44 28.84 8.20 18.48
C PHE A 44 28.16 7.48 17.31
N LEU A 45 27.92 6.17 17.40
CA LEU A 45 27.27 5.41 16.34
C LEU A 45 25.83 5.87 16.10
N ASN A 46 25.17 6.46 17.12
CA ASN A 46 23.85 7.07 16.97
C ASN A 46 23.84 8.33 16.08
N VAL A 47 25.00 8.86 15.70
CA VAL A 47 25.10 10.04 14.82
C VAL A 47 25.45 9.64 13.39
N TYR A 48 26.25 8.58 13.22
CA TYR A 48 26.78 8.18 11.91
C TYR A 48 26.00 7.03 11.26
N PHE A 49 25.30 6.21 12.05
CA PHE A 49 24.56 5.03 11.57
C PHE A 49 23.05 5.18 11.81
N THR A 50 22.53 6.40 11.79
CA THR A 50 21.12 6.72 12.10
C THR A 50 20.11 6.01 11.21
N ASP A 51 20.50 5.60 10.01
CA ASP A 51 19.61 4.91 9.07
C ASP A 51 19.39 3.44 9.46
N TYR A 52 20.31 2.86 10.22
CA TYR A 52 20.31 1.44 10.58
C TYR A 52 20.16 1.19 12.08
N LEU A 53 20.85 2.00 12.89
CA LEU A 53 21.01 1.82 14.32
C LEU A 53 20.42 3.00 15.11
N TYR A 54 19.86 2.68 16.27
CA TYR A 54 19.46 3.65 17.28
C TYR A 54 19.77 3.11 18.69
N ASN A 55 19.74 3.97 19.71
CA ASN A 55 19.95 3.57 21.11
C ASN A 55 21.23 2.73 21.34
N VAL A 56 22.28 3.02 20.57
CA VAL A 56 23.58 2.37 20.71
C VAL A 56 24.25 2.91 21.96
N THR A 57 24.55 2.04 22.92
CA THR A 57 25.24 2.42 24.16
C THR A 57 26.28 1.37 24.53
N GLY A 58 27.10 1.68 25.53
CA GLY A 58 28.14 0.79 26.05
C GLY A 58 29.52 1.17 25.54
N ASN A 59 30.48 0.29 25.81
CA ASN A 59 31.89 0.59 25.54
C ASN A 59 32.55 -0.58 24.84
N ILE A 60 33.51 -0.27 23.97
CA ILE A 60 34.40 -1.25 23.37
C ILE A 60 35.82 -1.07 23.92
N TYR A 61 36.48 -2.19 24.17
CA TYR A 61 37.87 -2.31 24.59
C TYR A 61 38.59 -3.17 23.57
N SER A 62 39.86 -2.89 23.28
CA SER A 62 40.57 -3.63 22.25
C SER A 62 42.07 -3.55 22.43
N ASN A 63 42.74 -4.62 22.06
CA ASN A 63 44.16 -4.61 21.77
C ASN A 63 44.34 -5.39 20.48
N ILE A 64 44.67 -4.67 19.40
CA ILE A 64 44.83 -5.22 18.05
C ILE A 64 46.23 -4.90 17.56
N LYS A 65 46.87 -5.92 17.01
CA LYS A 65 48.13 -5.82 16.32
C LYS A 65 47.94 -6.17 14.86
N ILE A 66 48.31 -5.25 13.97
CA ILE A 66 48.30 -5.43 12.52
C ILE A 66 49.75 -5.49 12.03
N THR A 67 50.11 -6.60 11.42
CA THR A 67 51.44 -6.84 10.85
C THR A 67 51.34 -7.19 9.36
N GLY A 68 52.46 -7.50 8.70
CA GLY A 68 52.45 -7.92 7.29
C GLY A 68 52.70 -6.76 6.34
N THR A 69 52.06 -6.77 5.18
CA THR A 69 52.19 -5.73 4.14
C THR A 69 50.90 -4.93 4.03
N THR A 70 50.93 -3.76 3.39
CA THR A 70 49.70 -3.00 3.11
C THR A 70 48.70 -3.77 2.25
N ASP A 71 49.19 -4.67 1.40
CA ASP A 71 48.34 -5.46 0.49
C ASP A 71 47.81 -6.73 1.17
N LYS A 72 48.53 -7.26 2.17
CA LYS A 72 48.20 -8.48 2.92
C LYS A 72 48.44 -8.25 4.41
N PRO A 73 47.60 -7.43 5.07
CA PRO A 73 47.71 -7.22 6.50
C PRO A 73 47.34 -8.51 7.25
N ILE A 74 47.98 -8.73 8.38
CA ILE A 74 47.69 -9.80 9.33
C ILE A 74 47.24 -9.16 10.64
N ILE A 75 45.97 -9.32 10.97
CA ILE A 75 45.30 -8.75 12.13
C ILE A 75 45.18 -9.83 13.21
N ASN A 76 45.69 -9.52 14.40
CA ASN A 76 45.56 -10.33 15.60
C ASN A 76 45.09 -9.46 16.76
N GLY A 77 44.35 -10.02 17.71
CA GLY A 77 43.92 -9.29 18.89
C GLY A 77 42.50 -9.62 19.30
N PHE A 78 41.82 -8.67 19.94
CA PHE A 78 40.43 -8.85 20.32
C PHE A 78 39.67 -7.52 20.38
N PHE A 79 38.35 -7.62 20.25
CA PHE A 79 37.40 -6.61 20.71
C PHE A 79 36.61 -7.19 21.89
N GLN A 80 36.42 -6.40 22.93
CA GLN A 80 35.53 -6.71 24.04
C GLN A 80 34.45 -5.65 24.12
N PHE A 81 33.20 -6.10 24.04
CA PHE A 81 32.04 -5.27 24.27
C PHE A 81 31.72 -5.25 25.76
N LYS A 82 31.27 -4.11 26.30
CA LYS A 82 30.90 -4.02 27.71
C LYS A 82 29.65 -3.20 27.90
N ASN A 83 28.61 -3.86 28.42
CA ASN A 83 27.27 -3.31 28.59
C ASN A 83 26.76 -2.69 27.29
N THR A 84 27.01 -3.38 26.17
CA THR A 84 26.68 -2.88 24.84
C THR A 84 25.26 -3.26 24.47
N GLN A 85 24.49 -2.27 24.04
CA GLN A 85 23.18 -2.49 23.43
C GLN A 85 23.08 -1.66 22.16
N PHE A 86 22.21 -2.09 21.25
CA PHE A 86 21.93 -1.40 20.00
C PHE A 86 20.50 -1.74 19.56
N GLY A 87 19.80 -0.76 19.03
CA GLY A 87 18.52 -0.94 18.37
C GLY A 87 18.67 -1.00 16.86
N LEU A 88 17.87 -1.83 16.21
CA LEU A 88 17.78 -1.91 14.75
C LEU A 88 16.51 -1.19 14.28
N ASN A 89 16.65 -0.15 13.44
CA ASN A 89 15.51 0.68 13.03
C ASN A 89 14.40 -0.11 12.34
N ASP A 90 14.78 -0.99 11.42
CA ASP A 90 13.83 -1.79 10.64
C ASP A 90 13.02 -2.75 11.52
N LEU A 91 13.63 -3.21 12.60
CA LEU A 91 13.02 -4.13 13.56
C LEU A 91 12.31 -3.39 14.71
N GLN A 92 12.67 -2.13 14.94
CA GLN A 92 12.23 -1.35 16.10
C GLN A 92 12.44 -2.09 17.44
N GLU A 93 13.50 -2.90 17.52
CA GLU A 93 13.83 -3.71 18.70
C GLU A 93 15.27 -3.39 19.17
N VAL A 94 15.51 -3.51 20.48
CA VAL A 94 16.82 -3.26 21.11
C VAL A 94 17.42 -4.58 21.57
N PHE A 95 18.61 -4.85 21.09
CA PHE A 95 19.39 -6.02 21.42
C PHE A 95 20.58 -5.68 22.31
N ARG A 96 21.01 -6.63 23.13
CA ARG A 96 22.19 -6.55 23.98
C ARG A 96 23.24 -7.55 23.52
N LEU A 97 24.48 -7.11 23.39
CA LEU A 97 25.63 -7.98 23.15
C LEU A 97 26.14 -8.53 24.48
N SER A 98 26.65 -9.77 24.45
CA SER A 98 27.42 -10.31 25.55
C SER A 98 28.73 -9.54 25.76
N ASN A 99 29.28 -9.63 26.98
CA ASN A 99 30.51 -8.92 27.36
C ASN A 99 31.80 -9.70 26.98
N ASP A 100 31.65 -10.67 26.09
CA ASP A 100 32.71 -11.59 25.72
C ASP A 100 33.67 -10.98 24.70
N ASN A 101 34.86 -11.58 24.62
CA ASN A 101 35.86 -11.18 23.64
C ASN A 101 35.55 -11.81 22.28
N VAL A 102 35.54 -10.99 21.24
CA VAL A 102 35.62 -11.41 19.84
C VAL A 102 37.09 -11.38 19.45
N VAL A 103 37.67 -12.56 19.23
CA VAL A 103 39.10 -12.72 18.97
C VAL A 103 39.37 -12.71 17.47
N PHE A 104 40.43 -12.00 17.10
CA PHE A 104 41.04 -12.01 15.78
C PHE A 104 42.32 -12.84 15.88
N ASP A 105 42.37 -13.95 15.16
CA ASP A 105 43.55 -14.79 15.06
C ASP A 105 43.88 -14.99 13.59
N ASN A 106 44.99 -14.39 13.16
CA ASN A 106 45.49 -14.45 11.78
C ASN A 106 44.40 -14.15 10.74
N ASN A 107 43.76 -12.98 10.86
CA ASN A 107 42.64 -12.53 10.02
C ASN A 107 41.32 -13.32 10.15
N SER A 108 41.24 -14.32 11.02
CA SER A 108 40.02 -15.06 11.31
C SER A 108 39.33 -14.53 12.55
N ILE A 109 38.02 -14.28 12.44
CA ILE A 109 37.15 -13.85 13.52
C ILE A 109 36.31 -15.05 13.95
N ASN A 110 36.42 -15.44 15.22
CA ASN A 110 35.59 -16.48 15.80
C ASN A 110 34.55 -15.88 16.75
N PRO A 111 33.25 -15.92 16.42
CA PRO A 111 32.19 -15.33 17.22
C PRO A 111 31.63 -16.30 18.27
N HIS A 112 32.24 -17.46 18.53
CA HIS A 112 31.63 -18.53 19.36
C HIS A 112 31.15 -18.09 20.75
N ASN A 113 31.81 -17.09 21.34
CA ASN A 113 31.43 -16.55 22.65
C ASN A 113 30.45 -15.37 22.56
N LEU A 114 30.18 -14.87 21.36
CA LEU A 114 29.25 -13.79 21.15
C LEU A 114 27.83 -14.32 21.29
N THR A 115 27.04 -13.66 22.12
CA THR A 115 25.60 -13.88 22.22
C THR A 115 24.89 -12.56 22.05
N ILE A 116 23.79 -12.56 21.31
CA ILE A 116 22.86 -11.44 21.26
C ILE A 116 21.61 -11.82 22.07
N THR A 117 21.12 -10.88 22.87
CA THR A 117 19.90 -11.06 23.68
C THR A 117 18.88 -9.99 23.36
N ASP A 118 17.61 -10.36 23.33
CA ASP A 118 16.51 -9.40 23.27
C ASP A 118 16.20 -8.83 24.67
N LYS A 119 15.15 -8.01 24.77
CA LYS A 119 14.71 -7.42 26.04
C LYS A 119 14.24 -8.45 27.08
N ASP A 120 13.76 -9.61 26.63
CA ASP A 120 13.20 -10.68 27.45
C ASP A 120 14.24 -11.79 27.77
N ASN A 121 15.48 -11.60 27.32
CA ASN A 121 16.64 -12.47 27.50
C ASN A 121 16.62 -13.77 26.68
N HIS A 122 15.83 -13.83 25.60
CA HIS A 122 16.01 -14.85 24.58
C HIS A 122 17.34 -14.61 23.85
N LYS A 123 17.96 -15.67 23.36
CA LYS A 123 19.36 -15.65 22.90
C LYS A 123 19.51 -16.09 21.46
N ALA A 124 20.39 -15.40 20.74
CA ALA A 124 21.00 -15.87 19.50
C ALA A 124 22.49 -16.15 19.72
N PHE A 125 22.92 -17.30 19.22
CA PHE A 125 24.30 -17.78 19.27
C PHE A 125 24.91 -17.76 17.87
N PHE A 126 26.22 -17.56 17.83
CA PHE A 126 27.00 -17.50 16.59
C PHE A 126 28.07 -18.59 16.62
N THR A 127 28.24 -19.31 15.52
CA THR A 127 29.31 -20.29 15.35
C THR A 127 29.91 -20.21 13.95
N GLY A 128 31.00 -20.94 13.71
CA GLY A 128 31.81 -20.82 12.48
C GLY A 128 32.87 -19.73 12.60
N SER A 129 33.37 -19.23 11.46
CA SER A 129 34.31 -18.11 11.43
C SER A 129 34.03 -17.14 10.28
N ILE A 130 34.56 -15.93 10.42
CA ILE A 130 34.64 -14.93 9.35
C ILE A 130 36.11 -14.65 9.09
N ASP A 131 36.58 -14.97 7.89
CA ASP A 131 37.98 -14.83 7.51
C ASP A 131 38.17 -13.62 6.58
N LEU A 132 39.17 -12.79 6.86
CA LEU A 132 39.56 -11.66 6.01
C LEU A 132 40.68 -12.11 5.06
N ILE A 133 40.34 -12.35 3.80
CA ILE A 133 41.27 -12.87 2.78
C ILE A 133 41.37 -11.86 1.62
N ASP A 134 42.56 -11.34 1.37
CA ASP A 134 42.84 -10.38 0.29
C ASP A 134 41.83 -9.20 0.27
N ASN A 135 41.56 -8.62 1.45
CA ASN A 135 40.57 -7.55 1.70
C ASN A 135 39.10 -7.93 1.42
N LYS A 136 38.79 -9.21 1.23
CA LYS A 136 37.43 -9.73 1.15
C LYS A 136 37.03 -10.44 2.44
N VAL A 137 35.72 -10.46 2.71
CA VAL A 137 35.13 -11.14 3.86
C VAL A 137 34.61 -12.50 3.40
N LEU A 138 35.12 -13.57 3.99
CA LEU A 138 34.70 -14.94 3.76
C LEU A 138 33.95 -15.46 4.99
N PHE A 139 32.72 -15.92 4.82
CA PHE A 139 31.98 -16.66 5.83
C PHE A 139 32.29 -18.16 5.69
N ASN A 140 32.78 -18.77 6.77
CA ASN A 140 33.19 -20.18 6.77
C ASN A 140 32.39 -20.96 7.81
N HIS A 141 31.42 -21.75 7.33
CA HIS A 141 30.44 -22.47 8.14
C HIS A 141 29.79 -21.57 9.20
N PHE A 142 29.55 -20.31 8.84
CA PHE A 142 29.01 -19.34 9.76
C PHE A 142 27.54 -19.64 10.01
N HIS A 143 27.16 -19.73 11.28
CA HIS A 143 25.83 -20.18 11.67
C HIS A 143 25.30 -19.32 12.80
N ILE A 144 24.10 -18.78 12.61
CA ILE A 144 23.34 -18.03 13.61
C ILE A 144 22.14 -18.88 14.02
N LYS A 145 21.96 -19.10 15.32
CA LYS A 145 20.82 -19.87 15.84
C LYS A 145 20.18 -19.17 17.04
N SER A 146 18.86 -19.16 17.08
CA SER A 146 18.07 -18.54 18.14
C SER A 146 16.98 -19.46 18.71
N ASP A 147 16.71 -19.30 20.01
CA ASP A 147 15.65 -19.99 20.76
C ASP A 147 14.49 -19.01 21.04
N ALA A 148 13.73 -18.65 19.99
CA ALA A 148 12.50 -17.83 20.01
C ALA A 148 12.69 -16.38 20.49
N MET A 149 13.48 -15.60 19.76
CA MET A 149 13.71 -14.19 20.08
C MET A 149 12.57 -13.28 19.60
N GLU A 150 12.31 -12.23 20.36
CA GLU A 150 11.54 -11.09 19.87
C GLU A 150 12.38 -10.33 18.85
N LEU A 151 11.95 -10.40 17.59
CA LEU A 151 12.60 -9.73 16.47
C LEU A 151 12.05 -8.33 16.24
N MET A 152 10.77 -8.09 16.53
CA MET A 152 10.14 -6.79 16.29
C MET A 152 9.23 -6.38 17.44
N ASN A 153 9.60 -5.33 18.17
CA ASN A 153 8.88 -4.87 19.37
C ASN A 153 7.49 -4.30 19.02
N SER A 154 7.42 -3.46 17.97
CA SER A 154 6.17 -2.81 17.56
C SER A 154 5.08 -3.79 17.13
N SER A 155 5.47 -5.01 16.79
CA SER A 155 4.62 -6.09 16.30
C SER A 155 4.77 -7.39 17.10
N GLN A 156 5.42 -7.36 18.27
CA GLN A 156 5.66 -8.51 19.14
C GLN A 156 5.96 -9.80 18.37
N VAL A 157 6.87 -9.73 17.39
CA VAL A 157 7.16 -10.86 16.50
C VAL A 157 8.21 -11.74 17.16
N TYR A 158 7.82 -12.95 17.52
CA TYR A 158 8.72 -13.96 18.09
C TYR A 158 9.11 -14.96 17.02
N ALA A 159 10.42 -15.21 16.86
CA ALA A 159 10.88 -16.19 15.91
C ALA A 159 12.10 -16.98 16.40
N GLN A 160 12.06 -18.28 16.14
CA GLN A 160 13.24 -19.13 16.09
C GLN A 160 13.86 -19.03 14.70
N PHE A 161 15.19 -18.96 14.64
CA PHE A 161 15.88 -18.95 13.36
C PHE A 161 17.16 -19.76 13.42
N ASP A 162 17.47 -20.40 12.30
CA ASP A 162 18.69 -21.16 12.03
C ASP A 162 19.19 -20.73 10.65
N VAL A 163 20.24 -19.91 10.62
CA VAL A 163 20.77 -19.30 9.39
C VAL A 163 22.22 -19.73 9.19
N LYS A 164 22.48 -20.43 8.10
CA LYS A 164 23.80 -20.94 7.71
C LYS A 164 24.30 -20.20 6.49
N MET A 165 25.52 -19.68 6.56
CA MET A 165 26.16 -18.87 5.53
C MET A 165 27.54 -19.42 5.21
N ASN A 166 27.85 -19.52 3.91
CA ASN A 166 29.14 -19.95 3.41
C ASN A 166 29.52 -19.18 2.13
N GLY A 167 30.78 -18.81 2.00
CA GLY A 167 31.29 -18.09 0.82
C GLY A 167 31.62 -16.64 1.10
N PHE A 168 32.05 -15.92 0.07
CA PHE A 168 32.38 -14.51 0.20
C PHE A 168 31.11 -13.67 0.35
N ILE A 169 31.23 -12.51 0.98
CA ILE A 169 30.09 -11.59 1.19
C ILE A 169 29.45 -11.12 -0.13
N ASP A 170 30.17 -11.16 -1.25
CA ASP A 170 29.69 -10.84 -2.60
C ASP A 170 29.21 -12.08 -3.40
N ASP A 171 29.29 -13.28 -2.82
CA ASP A 171 28.95 -14.57 -3.46
C ASP A 171 28.37 -15.57 -2.45
N LEU A 172 27.52 -15.10 -1.53
CA LEU A 172 27.16 -15.86 -0.34
C LEU A 172 26.13 -16.94 -0.65
N ASN A 173 26.40 -18.17 -0.19
CA ASN A 173 25.45 -19.27 -0.16
C ASN A 173 24.83 -19.35 1.23
N THR A 174 23.52 -19.09 1.31
CA THR A 174 22.78 -18.98 2.56
C THR A 174 21.61 -19.96 2.57
N LYS A 175 21.46 -20.65 3.70
CA LYS A 175 20.25 -21.41 4.02
C LYS A 175 19.68 -20.86 5.30
N SER A 176 18.40 -20.53 5.31
CA SER A 176 17.72 -20.07 6.51
C SER A 176 16.46 -20.87 6.77
N TYR A 177 16.24 -21.18 8.04
CA TYR A 177 14.97 -21.67 8.55
C TYR A 177 14.51 -20.67 9.58
N ILE A 178 13.31 -20.11 9.39
CA ILE A 178 12.70 -19.13 10.29
C ILE A 178 11.34 -19.67 10.67
N LYS A 179 11.09 -19.80 11.96
CA LYS A 179 9.82 -20.23 12.52
C LYS A 179 9.24 -19.11 13.36
N VAL A 180 8.16 -18.52 12.89
CA VAL A 180 7.40 -17.49 13.61
C VAL A 180 6.54 -18.21 14.64
N ASP A 181 6.81 -17.96 15.92
CA ASP A 181 6.19 -18.65 17.04
C ASP A 181 5.00 -17.86 17.62
N PHE A 182 4.07 -18.57 18.23
CA PHE A 182 3.09 -17.97 19.15
C PHE A 182 3.82 -17.40 20.39
N PRO A 183 3.51 -16.17 20.86
CA PRO A 183 2.30 -15.39 20.60
C PRO A 183 2.50 -14.19 19.64
N THR A 184 3.10 -14.39 18.46
CA THR A 184 3.31 -13.31 17.47
C THR A 184 2.04 -12.52 17.11
N VAL A 185 2.14 -11.18 17.08
CA VAL A 185 1.06 -10.24 16.71
C VAL A 185 1.54 -9.17 15.73
N LEU A 186 1.63 -9.52 14.45
CA LEU A 186 2.07 -8.58 13.44
C LEU A 186 1.01 -7.51 13.17
N ASN A 187 1.37 -6.24 13.32
CA ASN A 187 0.50 -5.11 13.00
C ASN A 187 1.11 -4.34 11.82
N TYR A 188 0.42 -4.31 10.69
CA TYR A 188 0.84 -3.57 9.52
C TYR A 188 -0.25 -2.59 9.09
N THR A 189 0.11 -1.34 8.89
CA THR A 189 -0.79 -0.30 8.38
C THR A 189 -0.28 0.17 7.03
N PHE A 190 -1.11 0.02 6.00
CA PHE A 190 -0.80 0.53 4.67
C PHE A 190 -0.82 2.06 4.69
N PRO A 191 0.23 2.74 4.20
CA PRO A 191 0.24 4.20 4.11
C PRO A 191 -0.79 4.67 3.07
N GLU A 192 -1.64 5.64 3.43
CA GLU A 192 -2.79 6.08 2.61
C GLU A 192 -2.42 6.75 1.26
N ASP A 193 -1.20 7.21 1.06
CA ASP A 193 -0.77 7.83 -0.22
C ASP A 193 0.74 8.12 -0.21
N LEU A 194 1.52 7.54 -1.13
CA LEU A 194 2.95 7.85 -1.34
C LEU A 194 3.21 8.88 -2.47
N SER A 195 2.22 9.69 -2.83
CA SER A 195 2.40 10.70 -3.89
C SER A 195 3.12 11.99 -3.45
N VAL A 196 3.85 11.96 -2.34
CA VAL A 196 4.74 13.06 -1.91
C VAL A 196 6.04 12.50 -1.34
N HIS A 197 6.86 11.87 -2.18
CA HIS A 197 8.31 12.02 -2.06
C HIS A 197 8.77 12.89 -3.22
N LYS A 198 9.16 14.13 -2.88
CA LYS A 198 9.86 15.04 -3.78
C LYS A 198 11.18 14.40 -4.18
N ASN A 199 11.22 13.74 -5.33
CA ASN A 199 12.43 13.71 -6.12
C ASN A 199 12.28 14.81 -7.17
N GLU A 200 13.25 15.73 -7.15
CA GLU A 200 13.45 16.72 -8.19
C GLU A 200 13.63 15.99 -9.53
N ASP A 201 13.06 16.58 -10.58
CA ASP A 201 13.14 16.19 -12.00
C ASP A 201 12.17 15.13 -12.55
N ILE A 202 11.23 15.67 -13.36
CA ILE A 202 10.44 15.07 -14.45
C ILE A 202 9.25 14.17 -14.04
N VAL A 203 8.06 14.77 -14.13
CA VAL A 203 6.75 14.13 -14.00
C VAL A 203 6.44 13.32 -15.26
N ASN A 204 6.47 11.99 -15.16
CA ASN A 204 5.80 11.11 -16.11
C ASN A 204 4.44 10.69 -15.54
N PHE A 205 3.39 10.93 -16.32
CA PHE A 205 2.02 10.56 -15.99
C PHE A 205 1.76 9.12 -16.41
N THR A 206 1.49 8.24 -15.45
CA THR A 206 0.92 6.91 -15.71
C THR A 206 -0.30 6.68 -14.84
N LYS A 207 -1.30 6.02 -15.43
CA LYS A 207 -2.63 5.72 -14.87
C LYS A 207 -2.54 5.06 -13.49
N ILE A 208 -3.35 5.55 -12.55
CA ILE A 208 -3.53 4.96 -11.22
C ILE A 208 -4.86 4.22 -11.21
N ASP A 209 -4.80 2.89 -11.28
CA ASP A 209 -5.87 2.00 -10.86
C ASP A 209 -5.72 1.76 -9.35
N THR A 210 -6.81 1.80 -8.59
CA THR A 210 -6.81 1.75 -7.11
C THR A 210 -6.25 0.44 -6.53
N ILE A 211 -6.06 -0.59 -7.37
CA ILE A 211 -5.37 -1.85 -7.00
C ILE A 211 -3.83 -1.71 -7.13
N ASN A 212 -3.35 -0.80 -7.98
CA ASN A 212 -1.91 -0.51 -8.16
C ASN A 212 -1.30 0.34 -7.02
N LEU A 213 -2.08 0.81 -6.06
CA LEU A 213 -1.55 1.53 -4.89
C LEU A 213 -0.74 0.59 -3.98
N VAL A 214 -1.12 -0.69 -3.88
CA VAL A 214 -0.34 -1.70 -3.15
C VAL A 214 0.99 -1.97 -3.85
N LYS A 215 0.97 -2.10 -5.18
CA LYS A 215 2.17 -2.25 -6.03
C LYS A 215 3.12 -1.06 -5.89
N ASN A 216 2.63 0.16 -6.09
CA ASN A 216 3.48 1.37 -6.10
C ASN A 216 4.13 1.70 -4.74
N VAL A 217 3.53 1.27 -3.62
CA VAL A 217 4.09 1.47 -2.27
C VAL A 217 5.21 0.47 -1.98
N ILE A 218 5.12 -0.74 -2.56
CA ILE A 218 6.16 -1.77 -2.45
C ILE A 218 7.30 -1.48 -3.46
N ASP A 219 6.99 -0.94 -4.64
CA ASP A 219 7.89 -0.82 -5.79
C ASP A 219 9.05 0.18 -5.68
N THR A 220 9.01 1.21 -4.82
CA THR A 220 9.98 2.34 -4.94
C THR A 220 10.93 2.56 -3.78
N THR A 221 10.56 2.27 -2.54
CA THR A 221 11.43 2.46 -1.37
C THR A 221 11.95 1.14 -0.80
N LEU A 222 11.14 0.08 -0.85
CA LEU A 222 11.57 -1.28 -0.49
C LEU A 222 12.45 -1.88 -1.60
N MET A 223 12.09 -1.76 -2.88
CA MET A 223 12.89 -2.35 -3.97
C MET A 223 14.29 -1.74 -4.13
N GLN A 224 14.48 -0.44 -3.88
CA GLN A 224 15.83 0.16 -3.92
C GLN A 224 16.72 -0.40 -2.79
N LYS A 225 16.16 -0.59 -1.58
CA LYS A 225 16.85 -1.19 -0.43
C LYS A 225 17.04 -2.70 -0.59
N GLU A 226 16.07 -3.41 -1.15
CA GLU A 226 16.12 -4.85 -1.49
C GLU A 226 17.17 -5.15 -2.56
N SER A 227 17.30 -4.31 -3.59
CA SER A 227 18.28 -4.52 -4.67
C SER A 227 19.72 -4.57 -4.14
N HIS A 228 20.06 -3.75 -3.14
CA HIS A 228 21.40 -3.75 -2.55
C HIS A 228 21.62 -4.93 -1.58
N LEU A 229 20.57 -5.40 -0.89
CA LEU A 229 20.65 -6.53 0.04
C LEU A 229 20.57 -7.89 -0.64
N LEU A 230 19.98 -8.00 -1.83
CA LEU A 230 19.96 -9.25 -2.59
C LEU A 230 21.29 -9.53 -3.29
N ASN A 231 22.03 -8.47 -3.64
CA ASN A 231 23.33 -8.56 -4.34
C ASN A 231 24.44 -9.25 -3.54
N ILE A 232 24.29 -9.48 -2.24
CA ILE A 232 25.27 -10.24 -1.43
C ILE A 232 25.09 -11.75 -1.56
N PHE A 233 23.91 -12.20 -1.99
CA PHE A 233 23.57 -13.62 -2.06
C PHE A 233 23.75 -14.12 -3.49
N LYS A 234 24.53 -15.18 -3.67
CA LYS A 234 24.46 -15.99 -4.90
C LYS A 234 23.31 -16.98 -4.86
N TYR A 235 23.10 -17.53 -3.67
CA TYR A 235 22.07 -18.52 -3.40
C TYR A 235 21.51 -18.27 -2.01
N LEU A 236 20.20 -18.10 -1.91
CA LEU A 236 19.47 -18.02 -0.65
C LEU A 236 18.29 -18.99 -0.71
N ASP A 237 18.30 -19.99 0.17
CA ASP A 237 17.20 -20.96 0.36
C ASP A 237 16.63 -20.75 1.76
N ALA A 238 15.51 -20.04 1.82
CA ALA A 238 14.85 -19.62 3.04
C ALA A 238 13.49 -20.32 3.19
N ASP A 239 13.34 -21.06 4.28
CA ASP A 239 12.09 -21.68 4.68
C ASP A 239 11.50 -20.87 5.86
N LEU A 240 10.32 -20.29 5.65
CA LEU A 240 9.55 -19.55 6.65
C LEU A 240 8.34 -20.39 7.06
N VAL A 241 8.25 -20.73 8.34
CA VAL A 241 7.14 -21.48 8.95
C VAL A 241 6.40 -20.55 9.89
N ILE A 242 5.08 -20.46 9.75
CA ILE A 242 4.21 -19.69 10.64
C ILE A 242 3.43 -20.69 11.49
N ASP A 243 3.70 -20.70 12.79
CA ASP A 243 2.98 -21.56 13.73
C ASP A 243 1.51 -21.15 13.87
N GLU A 244 0.68 -22.14 14.17
CA GLU A 244 -0.72 -21.94 14.51
C GLU A 244 -0.86 -20.93 15.66
N GLY A 245 -1.79 -19.99 15.49
CA GLY A 245 -2.10 -18.97 16.51
C GLY A 245 -1.42 -17.62 16.30
N CYS A 246 -0.50 -17.49 15.34
CA CYS A 246 0.09 -16.21 14.96
C CYS A 246 -0.96 -15.27 14.37
N ARG A 247 -1.05 -14.04 14.90
CA ARG A 247 -2.06 -13.05 14.49
C ARG A 247 -1.44 -12.00 13.58
N PHE A 248 -2.13 -11.69 12.50
CA PHE A 248 -1.76 -10.67 11.52
C PHE A 248 -2.92 -9.69 11.41
N ASN A 249 -2.66 -8.45 11.82
CA ASN A 249 -3.59 -7.34 11.77
C ASN A 249 -3.13 -6.38 10.69
N LEU A 250 -3.85 -6.38 9.57
CA LEU A 250 -3.57 -5.54 8.41
C LEU A 250 -4.61 -4.41 8.38
N TYR A 251 -4.15 -3.17 8.43
CA TYR A 251 -5.01 -1.99 8.35
C TYR A 251 -4.78 -1.30 7.01
N PHE A 252 -5.82 -1.19 6.19
CA PHE A 252 -5.73 -0.64 4.84
C PHE A 252 -5.76 0.89 4.81
N ASP A 253 -6.01 1.52 5.95
CA ASP A 253 -6.05 2.95 6.11
C ASP A 253 -5.62 3.36 7.53
N ASN A 254 -5.47 4.66 7.76
CA ASN A 254 -5.08 5.19 9.07
C ASN A 254 -6.26 5.31 10.03
N THR A 255 -7.50 5.14 9.55
CA THR A 255 -8.71 5.18 10.38
C THR A 255 -8.88 3.91 11.21
N MET A 256 -8.18 2.83 10.83
CA MET A 256 -8.31 1.47 11.38
C MET A 256 -9.70 0.87 11.20
N GLU A 257 -10.59 1.50 10.42
CA GLU A 257 -11.93 0.99 10.11
C GLU A 257 -11.90 -0.03 8.96
N ASN A 258 -10.89 0.09 8.08
CA ASN A 258 -10.62 -0.87 7.02
C ASN A 258 -9.49 -1.80 7.44
N TYR A 259 -9.82 -3.06 7.72
CA TYR A 259 -8.86 -4.01 8.25
C TYR A 259 -9.11 -5.45 7.82
N LEU A 260 -8.06 -6.25 7.91
CA LEU A 260 -8.05 -7.70 7.84
C LEU A 260 -7.26 -8.23 9.03
N ASN A 261 -7.96 -8.80 10.01
CA ASN A 261 -7.36 -9.37 11.21
C ASN A 261 -7.52 -10.88 11.17
N VAL A 262 -6.43 -11.60 10.95
CA VAL A 262 -6.43 -13.04 10.70
C VAL A 262 -5.45 -13.78 11.58
N THR A 263 -5.79 -15.01 11.92
CA THR A 263 -4.85 -15.99 12.46
C THR A 263 -4.39 -16.86 11.29
N LEU A 264 -3.08 -16.86 11.02
CA LEU A 264 -2.49 -17.60 9.91
C LEU A 264 -1.63 -18.74 10.43
N GLU A 265 -1.52 -19.77 9.61
CA GLU A 265 -0.54 -20.85 9.74
C GLU A 265 -0.07 -21.27 8.34
N GLY A 266 1.10 -21.88 8.27
CA GLY A 266 1.60 -22.50 7.04
C GLY A 266 3.02 -22.12 6.71
N ASP A 267 3.41 -22.45 5.48
CA ASP A 267 4.81 -22.43 5.06
C ASP A 267 5.00 -21.57 3.81
N VAL A 268 6.08 -20.79 3.81
CA VAL A 268 6.53 -20.00 2.67
C VAL A 268 8.00 -20.33 2.41
N LYS A 269 8.28 -20.73 1.17
CA LYS A 269 9.63 -20.95 0.67
C LYS A 269 10.04 -19.76 -0.19
N TYR A 270 11.19 -19.19 0.11
CA TYR A 270 11.84 -18.16 -0.69
C TYR A 270 13.18 -18.68 -1.18
N LEU A 271 13.33 -18.74 -2.50
CA LEU A 271 14.53 -19.18 -3.18
C LEU A 271 15.04 -18.07 -4.07
N TYR A 272 16.27 -17.62 -3.84
CA TYR A 272 16.99 -16.72 -4.73
C TYR A 272 18.18 -17.46 -5.31
N SER A 273 18.23 -17.58 -6.63
CA SER A 273 19.32 -18.21 -7.38
C SER A 273 19.43 -17.51 -8.73
N ASP A 274 20.66 -17.21 -9.16
CA ASP A 274 20.94 -16.61 -10.46
C ASP A 274 20.16 -15.30 -10.70
N GLU A 275 20.10 -14.44 -9.68
CA GLU A 275 19.38 -13.15 -9.68
C GLU A 275 17.84 -13.26 -9.82
N VAL A 276 17.29 -14.46 -9.80
CA VAL A 276 15.84 -14.69 -9.93
C VAL A 276 15.25 -15.12 -8.57
N PRO A 277 14.48 -14.24 -7.90
CA PRO A 277 13.72 -14.64 -6.73
C PRO A 277 12.51 -15.50 -7.14
N LYS A 278 12.25 -16.54 -6.35
CA LYS A 278 11.09 -17.43 -6.47
C LYS A 278 10.51 -17.63 -5.09
N THR A 279 9.23 -17.35 -4.95
CA THR A 279 8.52 -17.46 -3.67
C THR A 279 7.32 -18.34 -3.85
N SER A 280 7.16 -19.36 -3.00
CA SER A 280 5.98 -20.23 -3.05
C SER A 280 5.54 -20.57 -1.65
N GLY A 281 4.25 -20.49 -1.38
CA GLY A 281 3.74 -20.80 -0.05
C GLY A 281 2.24 -20.97 -0.03
N LEU A 282 1.75 -21.60 1.03
CA LEU A 282 0.35 -21.73 1.34
C LEU A 282 0.14 -21.32 2.79
N LEU A 283 -0.62 -20.24 2.97
CA LEU A 283 -0.99 -19.71 4.27
C LEU A 283 -2.47 -20.00 4.49
N ASN A 284 -2.79 -20.86 5.44
CA ASN A 284 -4.17 -21.12 5.83
C ASN A 284 -4.63 -20.03 6.79
N ILE A 285 -5.85 -19.56 6.59
CA ILE A 285 -6.53 -18.64 7.49
C ILE A 285 -7.39 -19.49 8.41
N VAL A 286 -6.94 -19.67 9.64
CA VAL A 286 -7.63 -20.49 10.66
C VAL A 286 -8.92 -19.79 11.09
N LYS A 287 -8.85 -18.48 11.30
CA LYS A 287 -9.98 -17.62 11.64
C LYS A 287 -9.60 -16.17 11.41
N GLY A 288 -10.59 -15.31 11.23
CA GLY A 288 -10.32 -13.89 11.15
C GLY A 288 -11.58 -13.06 11.00
N ARG A 289 -11.38 -11.75 10.92
CA ARG A 289 -12.45 -10.78 10.69
C ARG A 289 -11.93 -9.72 9.74
N MET A 290 -12.79 -9.25 8.86
CA MET A 290 -12.47 -8.15 7.97
C MET A 290 -13.57 -7.10 7.98
N SER A 291 -13.15 -5.87 7.77
CA SER A 291 -14.02 -4.72 7.57
C SER A 291 -13.45 -3.94 6.41
N TYR A 292 -14.30 -3.60 5.44
CA TYR A 292 -13.89 -2.74 4.33
C TYR A 292 -15.07 -1.85 3.92
N SER A 293 -14.90 -0.56 4.14
CA SER A 293 -15.81 0.48 3.73
C SER A 293 -15.54 0.83 2.26
N MET A 294 -16.41 0.39 1.38
CA MET A 294 -16.43 0.89 0.01
C MET A 294 -17.12 2.26 0.01
N PRO A 295 -16.76 3.21 -0.88
CA PRO A 295 -17.51 4.44 -1.04
C PRO A 295 -19.01 4.13 -1.26
N MET A 296 -19.88 4.61 -0.36
CA MET A 296 -21.33 4.36 -0.29
C MET A 296 -21.81 3.05 0.35
N VAL A 297 -20.92 2.13 0.75
CA VAL A 297 -21.27 0.89 1.44
C VAL A 297 -20.35 0.68 2.64
N ALA A 298 -20.86 0.90 3.85
CA ALA A 298 -20.24 0.36 5.04
C ALA A 298 -20.57 -1.14 5.10
N MET A 299 -19.67 -2.00 4.61
CA MET A 299 -19.84 -3.43 4.88
C MET A 299 -19.74 -3.62 6.39
N LYS A 300 -20.73 -4.30 6.97
CA LYS A 300 -20.59 -4.83 8.32
C LYS A 300 -19.42 -5.80 8.36
N GLU A 301 -18.81 -5.90 9.54
CA GLU A 301 -17.76 -6.86 9.85
C GLU A 301 -18.13 -8.26 9.31
N LEU A 302 -17.22 -8.83 8.52
CA LEU A 302 -17.31 -10.17 7.96
C LEU A 302 -16.42 -11.09 8.80
N GLU A 303 -16.97 -12.19 9.27
CA GLU A 303 -16.22 -13.23 9.96
C GLU A 303 -15.67 -14.22 8.93
N ILE A 304 -14.36 -14.41 8.90
CA ILE A 304 -13.69 -15.34 7.99
C ILE A 304 -13.78 -16.74 8.57
N THR A 305 -14.28 -17.67 7.76
CA THR A 305 -14.44 -19.07 8.15
C THR A 305 -13.27 -19.92 7.65
N ASP A 306 -13.20 -21.13 8.19
CA ASP A 306 -12.27 -22.20 7.82
C ASP A 306 -12.29 -22.47 6.29
N ASN A 307 -11.26 -23.18 5.83
CA ASN A 307 -10.95 -23.40 4.40
C ASN A 307 -10.64 -22.12 3.62
N SER A 308 -10.31 -21.04 4.33
CA SER A 308 -9.78 -19.82 3.73
C SER A 308 -8.25 -19.93 3.64
N PHE A 309 -7.65 -19.50 2.53
CA PHE A 309 -6.20 -19.57 2.33
C PHE A 309 -5.67 -18.49 1.38
N ILE A 310 -4.38 -18.24 1.49
CA ILE A 310 -3.58 -17.39 0.60
C ILE A 310 -2.49 -18.27 0.00
N LYS A 311 -2.41 -18.30 -1.32
CA LYS A 311 -1.40 -19.06 -2.06
C LYS A 311 -0.49 -18.12 -2.81
N ILE A 312 0.80 -18.18 -2.49
CA ILE A 312 1.85 -17.38 -3.13
C ILE A 312 2.48 -18.21 -4.26
N THR A 313 2.56 -17.65 -5.46
CA THR A 313 3.18 -18.29 -6.64
C THR A 313 4.04 -17.26 -7.38
N ASN A 314 5.28 -17.10 -6.91
CA ASN A 314 6.32 -16.13 -7.30
C ASN A 314 5.96 -14.66 -7.09
N GLU A 315 4.75 -14.23 -7.43
CA GLU A 315 4.27 -12.86 -7.23
C GLU A 315 3.72 -12.69 -5.81
N ILE A 316 4.57 -12.21 -4.89
CA ILE A 316 4.19 -11.94 -3.49
C ILE A 316 3.13 -10.82 -3.43
N GLU A 317 3.19 -9.86 -4.36
CA GLU A 317 2.28 -8.71 -4.41
C GLU A 317 0.89 -9.05 -4.94
N ASN A 318 0.75 -10.18 -5.64
CA ASN A 318 -0.50 -10.57 -6.29
C ASN A 318 -0.84 -12.05 -5.99
N PRO A 319 -0.90 -12.46 -4.72
CA PRO A 319 -1.15 -13.84 -4.35
C PRO A 319 -2.57 -14.25 -4.76
N TYR A 320 -2.77 -15.55 -4.96
CA TYR A 320 -4.10 -16.09 -5.12
C TYR A 320 -4.76 -16.20 -3.73
N VAL A 321 -5.89 -15.54 -3.56
CA VAL A 321 -6.67 -15.57 -2.34
C VAL A 321 -7.94 -16.40 -2.53
N SER A 322 -8.27 -17.18 -1.50
CA SER A 322 -9.54 -17.89 -1.40
C SER A 322 -10.08 -17.70 0.00
N ILE A 323 -10.94 -16.69 0.17
CA ILE A 323 -11.49 -16.33 1.49
C ILE A 323 -12.98 -16.61 1.50
N ASN A 324 -13.41 -17.38 2.50
CA ASN A 324 -14.80 -17.59 2.87
C ASN A 324 -15.11 -16.67 4.04
N ALA A 325 -16.13 -15.83 3.89
CA ALA A 325 -16.57 -15.00 4.98
C ALA A 325 -18.09 -15.03 5.13
N VAL A 326 -18.55 -14.79 6.35
CA VAL A 326 -19.95 -14.79 6.73
C VAL A 326 -20.31 -13.51 7.47
N SER A 327 -21.54 -13.05 7.26
CA SER A 327 -22.12 -11.98 8.06
C SER A 327 -23.53 -12.37 8.47
N LYS A 328 -23.86 -12.11 9.73
CA LYS A 328 -25.18 -12.37 10.31
C LYS A 328 -25.95 -11.06 10.40
N ILE A 329 -27.10 -11.02 9.73
CA ILE A 329 -27.84 -9.78 9.50
C ILE A 329 -29.27 -9.96 10.00
N TRP A 330 -29.67 -9.12 10.94
CA TRP A 330 -31.08 -9.00 11.33
C TRP A 330 -31.86 -8.28 10.23
N ALA A 331 -32.81 -8.99 9.63
CA ALA A 331 -33.62 -8.48 8.51
C ALA A 331 -35.11 -8.75 8.71
N GLN A 332 -35.94 -7.88 8.12
CA GLN A 332 -37.39 -8.06 8.07
C GLN A 332 -37.79 -8.87 6.83
N THR A 333 -38.71 -9.81 6.99
CA THR A 333 -39.16 -10.68 5.89
C THR A 333 -40.22 -10.05 4.99
N GLY A 334 -40.74 -8.87 5.31
CA GLY A 334 -41.82 -8.23 4.56
C GLY A 334 -41.50 -7.99 3.09
N ASP A 335 -40.24 -7.63 2.81
CA ASP A 335 -39.73 -7.42 1.45
C ASP A 335 -39.48 -8.74 0.69
N LEU A 336 -39.31 -9.85 1.43
CA LEU A 336 -39.08 -11.19 0.89
C LEU A 336 -40.39 -11.91 0.58
N ILE A 337 -41.36 -11.81 1.51
CA ILE A 337 -42.66 -12.46 1.49
C ILE A 337 -43.71 -11.41 1.87
N GLU A 338 -44.50 -11.00 0.89
CA GLU A 338 -45.56 -10.01 1.09
C GLU A 338 -46.55 -10.45 2.17
N GLY A 339 -46.84 -9.54 3.11
CA GLY A 339 -47.72 -9.82 4.25
C GLY A 339 -47.11 -10.65 5.38
N TYR A 340 -45.85 -11.08 5.26
CA TYR A 340 -45.13 -11.84 6.29
C TYR A 340 -44.02 -10.98 6.90
N ASN A 341 -44.32 -10.29 7.99
CA ASN A 341 -43.40 -9.37 8.67
C ASN A 341 -42.84 -10.00 9.96
N LYS A 342 -41.72 -10.70 9.86
CA LYS A 342 -40.93 -11.19 10.98
C LYS A 342 -39.51 -10.66 10.90
N ASN A 343 -38.91 -10.42 12.06
CA ASN A 343 -37.48 -10.17 12.17
C ASN A 343 -36.79 -11.51 12.41
N LEU A 344 -35.79 -11.85 11.59
CA LEU A 344 -34.90 -12.97 11.87
C LEU A 344 -33.46 -12.65 11.47
N GLU A 345 -32.54 -13.42 12.01
CA GLU A 345 -31.13 -13.39 11.63
C GLU A 345 -30.93 -14.23 10.35
N VAL A 346 -30.40 -13.59 9.32
CA VAL A 346 -30.09 -14.18 8.02
C VAL A 346 -28.58 -14.20 7.85
N THR A 347 -28.03 -15.35 7.49
CA THR A 347 -26.61 -15.49 7.19
C THR A 347 -26.36 -15.15 5.72
N VAL A 348 -25.40 -14.27 5.47
CA VAL A 348 -24.90 -13.93 4.14
C VAL A 348 -23.48 -14.47 3.99
N PHE A 349 -23.24 -15.19 2.90
CA PHE A 349 -21.93 -15.70 2.52
C PHE A 349 -21.26 -14.73 1.54
N VAL A 350 -19.96 -14.50 1.74
CA VAL A 350 -19.10 -13.74 0.85
C VAL A 350 -17.91 -14.63 0.49
N TYR A 351 -17.75 -14.88 -0.81
CA TYR A 351 -16.65 -15.65 -1.35
C TYR A 351 -15.74 -14.74 -2.16
N MET A 352 -14.47 -14.64 -1.77
CA MET A 352 -13.45 -13.92 -2.51
C MET A 352 -12.47 -14.92 -3.11
N ARG A 353 -12.32 -14.91 -4.43
CA ARG A 353 -11.51 -15.88 -5.18
C ARG A 353 -10.74 -15.19 -6.30
N GLY A 354 -9.48 -15.54 -6.47
CA GLY A 354 -8.65 -15.01 -7.57
C GLY A 354 -7.36 -14.40 -7.06
N THR A 355 -6.62 -13.75 -7.96
CA THR A 355 -5.49 -12.91 -7.57
C THR A 355 -6.00 -11.54 -7.12
N LEU A 356 -5.19 -10.73 -6.44
CA LEU A 356 -5.60 -9.38 -6.02
C LEU A 356 -5.95 -8.49 -7.22
N ASP A 357 -5.23 -8.61 -8.33
CA ASP A 357 -5.50 -7.89 -9.59
C ASP A 357 -6.82 -8.33 -10.25
N ASN A 358 -7.23 -9.59 -10.07
CA ASN A 358 -8.43 -10.18 -10.70
C ASN A 358 -9.33 -10.85 -9.64
N LEU A 359 -9.62 -10.11 -8.57
CA LEU A 359 -10.40 -10.64 -7.46
C LEU A 359 -11.89 -10.70 -7.82
N ILE A 360 -12.45 -11.91 -7.83
CA ILE A 360 -13.89 -12.12 -8.00
C ILE A 360 -14.53 -12.21 -6.61
N VAL A 361 -15.54 -11.38 -6.37
CA VAL A 361 -16.33 -11.38 -5.14
C VAL A 361 -17.74 -11.88 -5.45
N GLN A 362 -18.13 -12.99 -4.84
CA GLN A 362 -19.45 -13.60 -4.99
C GLN A 362 -20.20 -13.53 -3.66
N PHE A 363 -21.49 -13.22 -3.73
CA PHE A 363 -22.37 -13.13 -2.58
C PHE A 363 -23.48 -14.17 -2.68
N ASP A 364 -23.83 -14.81 -1.57
CA ASP A 364 -24.97 -15.71 -1.48
C ASP A 364 -25.71 -15.55 -0.13
N VAL A 365 -26.98 -15.93 -0.09
CA VAL A 365 -27.79 -15.96 1.14
C VAL A 365 -27.95 -17.41 1.58
N ASP A 366 -27.80 -17.65 2.88
CA ASP A 366 -28.06 -18.96 3.44
C ASP A 366 -29.51 -19.38 3.21
N GLN A 367 -29.66 -20.56 2.61
CA GLN A 367 -30.94 -21.16 2.33
C GLN A 367 -31.59 -21.76 3.58
N HIS A 368 -30.80 -21.98 4.63
CA HIS A 368 -31.24 -22.54 5.90
C HIS A 368 -31.35 -21.42 6.94
N THR A 369 -32.58 -21.05 7.26
CA THR A 369 -32.88 -20.07 8.32
C THR A 369 -33.72 -20.72 9.42
N ASN A 370 -33.83 -20.05 10.57
CA ASN A 370 -34.70 -20.48 11.67
C ASN A 370 -36.21 -20.43 11.34
N ASP A 371 -36.58 -19.99 10.13
CA ASP A 371 -37.96 -19.94 9.65
C ASP A 371 -38.12 -20.76 8.36
N ALA A 372 -38.98 -21.77 8.40
CA ALA A 372 -39.18 -22.70 7.28
C ALA A 372 -39.77 -22.02 6.02
N LEU A 373 -40.62 -21.00 6.18
CA LEU A 373 -41.22 -20.28 5.06
C LEU A 373 -40.17 -19.42 4.36
N VAL A 374 -39.32 -18.75 5.14
CA VAL A 374 -38.21 -17.94 4.64
C VAL A 374 -37.19 -18.81 3.93
N SER A 375 -36.81 -19.94 4.53
CA SER A 375 -35.90 -20.93 3.94
C SER A 375 -36.43 -21.44 2.59
N SER A 376 -37.70 -21.86 2.55
CA SER A 376 -38.33 -22.29 1.30
C SER A 376 -38.37 -21.19 0.24
N LYS A 377 -38.50 -19.92 0.64
CA LYS A 377 -38.52 -18.80 -0.30
C LYS A 377 -37.14 -18.53 -0.89
N ILE A 378 -36.09 -18.56 -0.08
CA ILE A 378 -34.70 -18.35 -0.51
C ILE A 378 -34.25 -19.52 -1.41
N SER A 379 -34.61 -20.77 -1.08
CA SER A 379 -34.29 -21.94 -1.90
C SER A 379 -34.96 -21.94 -3.29
N GLN A 380 -36.07 -21.21 -3.46
CA GLN A 380 -36.72 -21.04 -4.77
C GLN A 380 -36.07 -19.95 -5.64
N MET A 381 -35.17 -19.14 -5.08
CA MET A 381 -34.49 -18.06 -5.80
C MET A 381 -33.40 -18.61 -6.72
N SER A 382 -33.28 -18.00 -7.88
CA SER A 382 -32.09 -18.16 -8.73
C SER A 382 -30.83 -17.63 -8.03
N GLU A 383 -29.66 -18.07 -8.48
CA GLU A 383 -28.38 -17.58 -7.95
C GLU A 383 -28.26 -16.06 -8.03
N LYS A 384 -28.67 -15.46 -9.17
CA LYS A 384 -28.71 -14.01 -9.35
C LYS A 384 -29.62 -13.30 -8.34
N GLU A 385 -30.80 -13.86 -8.05
CA GLU A 385 -31.71 -13.31 -7.05
C GLU A 385 -31.14 -13.42 -5.64
N ARG A 386 -30.47 -14.52 -5.30
CA ARG A 386 -29.81 -14.66 -3.98
C ARG A 386 -28.65 -13.68 -3.85
N THR A 387 -27.77 -13.56 -4.84
CA THR A 387 -26.69 -12.55 -4.85
C THR A 387 -27.25 -11.14 -4.66
N MET A 388 -28.32 -10.78 -5.36
CA MET A 388 -28.95 -9.47 -5.21
C MET A 388 -29.50 -9.26 -3.78
N ASN A 389 -30.12 -10.28 -3.20
CA ASN A 389 -30.61 -10.20 -1.82
C ASN A 389 -29.46 -10.13 -0.80
N ALA A 390 -28.38 -10.90 -0.99
CA ALA A 390 -27.19 -10.86 -0.14
C ALA A 390 -26.56 -9.45 -0.10
N VAL A 391 -26.40 -8.83 -1.27
CA VAL A 391 -25.89 -7.46 -1.39
C VAL A 391 -26.83 -6.47 -0.71
N ASN A 392 -28.16 -6.58 -0.91
CA ASN A 392 -29.11 -5.70 -0.24
C ASN A 392 -29.11 -5.87 1.28
N LEU A 393 -28.96 -7.10 1.79
CA LEU A 393 -28.86 -7.38 3.22
C LEU A 393 -27.58 -6.76 3.80
N LEU A 394 -26.44 -6.88 3.13
CA LEU A 394 -25.16 -6.30 3.57
C LEU A 394 -25.20 -4.76 3.59
N ILE A 395 -25.81 -4.13 2.58
CA ILE A 395 -25.83 -2.68 2.44
C ILE A 395 -26.95 -2.04 3.29
N ARG A 396 -28.15 -2.62 3.26
CA ARG A 396 -29.38 -2.00 3.79
C ARG A 396 -29.98 -2.74 4.98
N GLY A 397 -29.57 -3.98 5.25
CA GLY A 397 -30.18 -4.81 6.28
C GLY A 397 -31.58 -5.35 5.92
N GLN A 398 -31.95 -5.35 4.64
CA GLN A 398 -33.28 -5.81 4.19
C GLN A 398 -33.20 -6.56 2.85
N PHE A 399 -34.19 -7.42 2.58
CA PHE A 399 -34.31 -8.13 1.32
C PHE A 399 -34.68 -7.19 0.15
N ALA A 400 -34.45 -7.65 -1.08
CA ALA A 400 -34.84 -6.93 -2.29
C ALA A 400 -36.36 -7.06 -2.51
N SER A 401 -37.10 -5.95 -2.45
CA SER A 401 -38.54 -5.95 -2.74
C SER A 401 -38.81 -6.02 -4.25
N LYS A 402 -39.76 -6.87 -4.66
CA LYS A 402 -40.23 -6.99 -6.06
C LYS A 402 -40.84 -5.70 -6.63
N GLN A 403 -41.31 -4.78 -5.79
CA GLN A 403 -41.84 -3.49 -6.24
C GLN A 403 -40.73 -2.46 -6.56
N ASN A 404 -39.53 -2.67 -6.04
CA ASN A 404 -38.37 -1.86 -6.32
C ASN A 404 -37.44 -2.60 -7.29
N ASN A 405 -37.88 -2.77 -8.54
CA ASN A 405 -37.00 -3.10 -9.66
C ASN A 405 -36.08 -1.91 -10.00
N MET A 406 -35.33 -1.41 -9.02
CA MET A 406 -33.98 -0.98 -9.33
C MET A 406 -33.21 -2.27 -9.58
N THR A 407 -33.17 -2.67 -10.84
CA THR A 407 -32.09 -3.52 -11.33
C THR A 407 -30.81 -2.79 -10.95
N ILE A 408 -30.19 -3.18 -9.84
CA ILE A 408 -28.79 -2.82 -9.60
C ILE A 408 -28.06 -3.67 -10.63
N ASP A 409 -27.94 -3.12 -11.83
CA ASP A 409 -26.99 -3.65 -12.79
C ASP A 409 -25.61 -3.40 -12.17
N VAL A 410 -24.98 -4.49 -11.74
CA VAL A 410 -23.68 -4.46 -11.08
C VAL A 410 -22.65 -3.76 -11.99
N ASN A 411 -22.82 -3.82 -13.32
CA ASN A 411 -22.01 -3.07 -14.27
C ASN A 411 -22.32 -1.56 -14.23
N SER A 412 -23.59 -1.13 -14.18
CA SER A 412 -23.94 0.28 -13.96
C SER A 412 -23.45 0.84 -12.61
N TYR A 413 -23.39 0.00 -11.56
CA TYR A 413 -22.89 0.37 -10.24
C TYR A 413 -21.36 0.50 -10.24
N VAL A 414 -20.65 -0.41 -10.93
CA VAL A 414 -19.21 -0.29 -11.21
C VAL A 414 -18.91 0.93 -12.08
N ASN A 415 -19.73 1.23 -13.09
CA ASN A 415 -19.56 2.40 -13.97
C ASN A 415 -19.84 3.73 -13.24
N THR A 416 -20.83 3.77 -12.34
CA THR A 416 -21.10 4.95 -11.50
C THR A 416 -20.08 5.10 -10.35
N LEU A 417 -19.51 4.00 -9.86
CA LEU A 417 -18.34 4.00 -8.96
C LEU A 417 -17.08 4.51 -9.68
N ILE A 418 -16.82 4.08 -10.91
CA ILE A 418 -15.73 4.59 -11.76
C ILE A 418 -15.93 6.08 -12.04
N ALA A 419 -17.14 6.53 -12.38
CA ALA A 419 -17.43 7.94 -12.62
C ALA A 419 -17.25 8.81 -11.36
N LYS A 420 -17.66 8.33 -10.19
CA LYS A 420 -17.48 9.03 -8.91
C LYS A 420 -16.02 9.01 -8.43
N ALA A 421 -15.30 7.90 -8.66
CA ALA A 421 -13.87 7.79 -8.40
C ALA A 421 -13.06 8.72 -9.33
N LEU A 422 -13.41 8.79 -10.62
CA LEU A 422 -12.86 9.75 -11.59
C LEU A 422 -13.12 11.19 -11.17
N ASN A 423 -14.34 11.53 -10.75
CA ASN A 423 -14.67 12.87 -10.27
C ASN A 423 -13.84 13.29 -9.05
N LYS A 424 -13.64 12.38 -8.08
CA LYS A 424 -12.85 12.64 -6.88
C LYS A 424 -11.35 12.77 -7.20
N LEU A 425 -10.83 11.85 -8.03
CA LEU A 425 -9.42 11.81 -8.45
C LEU A 425 -9.03 13.06 -9.28
N ILE A 426 -9.94 13.53 -10.13
CA ILE A 426 -9.73 14.73 -10.97
C ILE A 426 -9.85 16.02 -10.14
N SER A 427 -10.83 16.12 -9.23
CA SER A 427 -11.02 17.29 -8.36
C SER A 427 -9.84 17.51 -7.40
N ASP A 428 -9.19 16.45 -6.93
CA ASP A 428 -8.08 16.53 -5.97
C ASP A 428 -6.70 16.70 -6.65
N ARG A 429 -6.55 16.33 -7.93
CA ARG A 429 -5.26 16.39 -8.68
C ARG A 429 -5.17 17.51 -9.70
N ILE A 430 -6.29 18.01 -10.23
CA ILE A 430 -6.34 19.06 -11.26
C ILE A 430 -6.92 20.33 -10.63
N SER A 431 -6.13 20.98 -9.75
CA SER A 431 -6.50 22.26 -9.12
C SER A 431 -6.58 23.44 -10.11
N PHE A 432 -6.15 23.24 -11.36
CA PHE A 432 -6.09 24.29 -12.38
C PHE A 432 -7.36 24.40 -13.23
N VAL A 433 -8.30 23.44 -13.17
CA VAL A 433 -9.58 23.39 -13.92
C VAL A 433 -10.62 22.64 -13.08
N ASP A 434 -11.82 23.18 -12.93
CA ASP A 434 -12.93 22.45 -12.32
C ASP A 434 -13.54 21.49 -13.37
N MET A 435 -13.46 20.19 -13.15
CA MET A 435 -14.05 19.18 -14.04
C MET A 435 -15.13 18.36 -13.33
N SER A 436 -16.18 17.99 -14.06
CA SER A 436 -17.29 17.18 -13.55
C SER A 436 -17.80 16.20 -14.60
N PHE A 437 -18.05 14.95 -14.21
CA PHE A 437 -18.57 13.88 -15.05
C PHE A 437 -19.90 13.36 -14.49
N ASP A 438 -20.86 13.07 -15.36
CA ASP A 438 -22.15 12.47 -15.02
C ASP A 438 -22.48 11.37 -16.05
N ILE A 439 -23.09 10.27 -15.63
CA ILE A 439 -23.46 9.16 -16.52
C ILE A 439 -24.95 8.91 -16.40
N LYS A 440 -25.65 8.89 -17.53
CA LYS A 440 -27.07 8.53 -17.61
C LYS A 440 -27.27 7.42 -18.62
N SER A 441 -27.77 6.28 -18.16
CA SER A 441 -28.06 5.11 -19.00
C SER A 441 -29.55 4.84 -19.00
N PHE A 442 -30.11 4.54 -20.19
CA PHE A 442 -31.53 4.24 -20.38
C PHE A 442 -31.68 3.09 -21.37
N ASN A 443 -32.67 2.24 -21.14
CA ASN A 443 -33.05 1.17 -22.06
C ASN A 443 -34.27 1.65 -22.86
N ASN A 444 -34.15 1.65 -24.19
CA ASN A 444 -35.25 1.95 -25.10
C ASN A 444 -35.59 0.69 -25.92
N ILE A 445 -36.84 0.59 -26.38
CA ILE A 445 -37.27 -0.50 -27.26
C ILE A 445 -37.53 0.14 -28.62
N ASN A 446 -36.72 -0.20 -29.62
CA ASN A 446 -36.85 0.38 -30.94
C ASN A 446 -38.13 -0.13 -31.66
N SER A 447 -38.51 0.51 -32.75
CA SER A 447 -39.73 0.19 -33.54
C SER A 447 -39.73 -1.22 -34.17
N SER A 448 -38.61 -1.95 -34.10
CA SER A 448 -38.49 -3.36 -34.46
C SER A 448 -38.61 -4.34 -33.28
N GLY A 449 -38.81 -3.84 -32.05
CA GLY A 449 -38.95 -4.66 -30.84
C GLY A 449 -37.63 -5.14 -30.22
N ALA A 450 -36.48 -4.63 -30.68
CA ALA A 450 -35.18 -4.92 -30.09
C ALA A 450 -34.88 -3.95 -28.94
N VAL A 451 -34.19 -4.46 -27.91
CA VAL A 451 -33.72 -3.65 -26.77
C VAL A 451 -32.47 -2.89 -27.22
N GLU A 452 -32.54 -1.57 -27.10
CA GLU A 452 -31.48 -0.63 -27.40
C GLU A 452 -31.03 0.00 -26.09
N GLU A 453 -29.80 -0.30 -25.69
CA GLU A 453 -29.18 0.26 -24.49
C GLU A 453 -28.41 1.51 -24.90
N GLN A 454 -28.82 2.66 -24.37
CA GLN A 454 -28.17 3.94 -24.65
C GLN A 454 -27.52 4.47 -23.36
N SER A 455 -26.21 4.71 -23.41
CA SER A 455 -25.42 5.24 -22.31
C SER A 455 -24.81 6.58 -22.70
N ASN A 456 -25.13 7.64 -21.95
CA ASN A 456 -24.65 8.99 -22.18
C ASN A 456 -23.71 9.41 -21.05
N VAL A 457 -22.44 9.67 -21.38
CA VAL A 457 -21.43 10.21 -20.46
C VAL A 457 -21.32 11.71 -20.70
N PHE A 458 -21.79 12.53 -19.76
CA PHE A 458 -21.65 13.98 -19.78
C PHE A 458 -20.36 14.38 -19.07
N PHE A 459 -19.62 15.32 -19.65
CA PHE A 459 -18.45 15.90 -19.01
C PHE A 459 -18.43 17.42 -19.17
N SER A 460 -18.09 18.11 -18.09
CA SER A 460 -17.95 19.57 -18.06
C SER A 460 -16.58 19.96 -17.53
N VAL A 461 -15.98 20.96 -18.16
CA VAL A 461 -14.63 21.46 -17.91
C VAL A 461 -14.74 22.98 -17.78
N LYS A 462 -14.40 23.53 -16.61
CA LYS A 462 -14.49 24.96 -16.33
C LYS A 462 -13.14 25.48 -15.85
N LYS A 463 -12.71 26.61 -16.41
CA LYS A 463 -11.51 27.30 -15.93
C LYS A 463 -11.73 28.79 -15.81
N SER A 464 -11.38 29.31 -14.65
CA SER A 464 -11.36 30.73 -14.36
C SER A 464 -9.95 31.28 -14.41
N PHE A 465 -9.77 32.43 -15.05
CA PHE A 465 -8.52 33.16 -15.14
C PHE A 465 -8.71 34.61 -14.69
N TYR A 466 -7.60 35.27 -14.35
CA TYR A 466 -7.58 36.70 -14.02
C TYR A 466 -8.52 37.08 -12.85
N HIS A 467 -8.39 36.37 -11.73
CA HIS A 467 -9.26 36.52 -10.54
C HIS A 467 -10.75 36.39 -10.92
N ASP A 468 -11.10 35.29 -11.57
CA ASP A 468 -12.46 34.93 -12.02
C ASP A 468 -13.09 35.83 -13.09
N ARG A 469 -12.32 36.76 -13.66
CA ARG A 469 -12.83 37.67 -14.69
C ARG A 469 -12.96 37.05 -16.08
N ILE A 470 -12.20 36.01 -16.40
CA ILE A 470 -12.37 35.24 -17.65
C ILE A 470 -12.77 33.82 -17.25
N ARG A 471 -13.92 33.34 -17.72
CA ARG A 471 -14.45 32.00 -17.41
C ARG A 471 -14.65 31.24 -18.70
N VAL A 472 -13.92 30.14 -18.87
CA VAL A 472 -14.03 29.24 -20.01
C VAL A 472 -14.80 28.01 -19.56
N ASN A 473 -15.91 27.68 -20.22
CA ASN A 473 -16.68 26.47 -19.95
C ASN A 473 -16.80 25.64 -21.22
N TYR A 474 -16.46 24.37 -21.11
CA TYR A 474 -16.70 23.36 -22.13
C TYR A 474 -17.59 22.28 -21.55
N LEU A 475 -18.68 21.96 -22.23
CA LEU A 475 -19.64 20.92 -21.86
C LEU A 475 -19.83 20.04 -23.08
N SER A 476 -19.65 18.73 -22.91
CA SER A 476 -19.86 17.78 -23.98
C SER A 476 -20.38 16.46 -23.44
N ASN A 477 -20.95 15.64 -24.31
CA ASN A 477 -21.40 14.31 -23.98
C ASN A 477 -20.94 13.29 -25.04
N LEU A 478 -20.64 12.08 -24.56
CA LEU A 478 -20.37 10.91 -25.37
C LEU A 478 -21.58 9.98 -25.26
N SER A 479 -22.24 9.73 -26.39
CA SER A 479 -23.36 8.81 -26.50
C SER A 479 -22.86 7.48 -27.06
N SER A 480 -23.12 6.39 -26.34
CA SER A 480 -22.88 5.03 -26.79
C SER A 480 -24.21 4.30 -26.88
N THR A 481 -24.50 3.75 -28.06
CA THR A 481 -25.73 2.99 -28.32
C THR A 481 -25.37 1.56 -28.67
N THR A 482 -25.91 0.61 -27.91
CA THR A 482 -25.76 -0.83 -28.13
C THR A 482 -27.11 -1.40 -28.54
N VAL A 483 -27.18 -1.92 -29.77
CA VAL A 483 -28.38 -2.58 -30.28
C VAL A 483 -28.19 -4.09 -30.18
N GLN A 484 -29.03 -4.75 -29.39
CA GLN A 484 -28.98 -6.20 -29.23
C GLN A 484 -29.99 -6.87 -30.15
N ASN A 485 -29.52 -7.39 -31.30
CA ASN A 485 -30.30 -8.26 -32.17
C ASN A 485 -29.84 -9.72 -32.01
N ALA A 486 -30.74 -10.67 -32.21
CA ALA A 486 -30.56 -12.09 -31.87
C ALA A 486 -29.34 -12.80 -32.51
N GLN A 487 -28.56 -12.15 -33.39
CA GLN A 487 -27.36 -12.70 -34.03
C GLN A 487 -26.18 -11.71 -34.19
N GLN A 488 -26.27 -10.44 -33.77
CA GLN A 488 -25.16 -9.47 -33.92
C GLN A 488 -25.20 -8.36 -32.86
N TYR A 489 -24.01 -8.00 -32.37
CA TYR A 489 -23.76 -6.85 -31.49
C TYR A 489 -23.12 -5.74 -32.31
N THR A 490 -23.76 -4.57 -32.37
CA THR A 490 -23.18 -3.38 -33.01
C THR A 490 -23.22 -2.24 -31.99
N SER A 491 -22.04 -1.71 -31.66
CA SER A 491 -21.85 -0.56 -30.78
C SER A 491 -21.43 0.65 -31.62
N THR A 492 -22.14 1.76 -31.48
CA THR A 492 -21.78 3.03 -32.14
C THR A 492 -21.56 4.08 -31.06
N GLU A 493 -20.40 4.73 -31.09
CA GLU A 493 -20.05 5.82 -30.17
C GLU A 493 -19.95 7.12 -30.96
N SER A 494 -20.60 8.19 -30.47
CA SER A 494 -20.50 9.52 -31.06
C SER A 494 -20.59 10.61 -30.00
N PHE A 495 -19.84 11.69 -30.22
CA PHE A 495 -19.98 12.91 -29.43
C PHE A 495 -21.13 13.72 -30.01
N THR A 496 -22.18 13.95 -29.22
CA THR A 496 -23.45 14.49 -29.72
C THR A 496 -23.66 15.97 -29.39
N GLU A 497 -23.04 16.49 -28.32
CA GLU A 497 -23.08 17.90 -27.94
C GLU A 497 -21.65 18.38 -27.65
N ARG A 498 -21.23 19.50 -28.25
CA ARG A 498 -19.91 20.12 -28.00
C ARG A 498 -20.09 21.62 -27.73
N ASN A 499 -20.57 21.91 -26.53
CA ASN A 499 -20.87 23.26 -26.10
C ASN A 499 -19.63 23.94 -25.52
N PHE A 500 -19.28 25.10 -26.06
CA PHE A 500 -18.13 25.88 -25.64
C PHE A 500 -18.56 27.32 -25.36
N SER A 501 -18.08 27.89 -24.26
CA SER A 501 -18.35 29.29 -23.92
C SER A 501 -17.14 29.94 -23.25
N ILE A 502 -16.92 31.21 -23.60
CA ILE A 502 -15.95 32.10 -22.95
C ILE A 502 -16.73 33.31 -22.45
N GLU A 503 -16.76 33.51 -21.14
CA GLU A 503 -17.35 34.69 -20.49
C GLU A 503 -16.25 35.61 -19.98
N TYR A 504 -16.37 36.92 -20.19
CA TYR A 504 -15.47 37.94 -19.66
C TYR A 504 -16.24 39.00 -18.87
N ASP A 505 -15.91 39.16 -17.59
CA ASP A 505 -16.50 40.15 -16.70
C ASP A 505 -15.84 41.52 -16.94
N ILE A 506 -16.56 42.37 -17.67
CA ILE A 506 -16.14 43.73 -18.03
C ILE A 506 -16.17 44.62 -16.78
N SER A 507 -17.21 44.48 -15.95
CA SER A 507 -17.35 45.25 -14.71
C SER A 507 -16.73 44.52 -13.52
N LYS A 508 -16.10 45.27 -12.59
CA LYS A 508 -15.48 44.70 -11.37
C LYS A 508 -16.46 43.97 -10.44
N ASN A 509 -17.76 44.19 -10.62
CA ASN A 509 -18.84 43.57 -9.85
C ASN A 509 -19.55 42.42 -10.60
N GLY A 510 -19.10 42.03 -11.79
CA GLY A 510 -19.67 40.91 -12.56
C GLY A 510 -21.05 41.18 -13.21
N ASN A 511 -21.56 42.40 -13.10
CA ASN A 511 -22.89 42.77 -13.61
C ASN A 511 -22.93 42.97 -15.13
N PHE A 512 -21.79 43.12 -15.79
CA PHE A 512 -21.69 43.31 -17.23
C PHE A 512 -20.63 42.37 -17.80
N GLN A 513 -21.05 41.45 -18.68
CA GLN A 513 -20.23 40.35 -19.16
C GLN A 513 -20.28 40.28 -20.68
N ALA A 514 -19.15 40.05 -21.35
CA ALA A 514 -19.14 39.62 -22.74
C ALA A 514 -19.13 38.09 -22.78
N VAL A 515 -19.90 37.49 -23.68
CA VAL A 515 -19.98 36.03 -23.84
C VAL A 515 -19.76 35.68 -25.30
N LEU A 516 -18.79 34.80 -25.55
CA LEU A 516 -18.65 34.08 -26.81
C LEU A 516 -19.12 32.66 -26.58
N PHE A 517 -19.93 32.11 -27.48
CA PHE A 517 -20.41 30.75 -27.36
C PHE A 517 -20.45 30.04 -28.70
N ARG A 518 -20.23 28.74 -28.65
CA ARG A 518 -20.55 27.76 -29.67
C ARG A 518 -21.42 26.71 -29.00
N LYS A 519 -22.61 26.49 -29.53
CA LYS A 519 -23.56 25.51 -29.03
C LYS A 519 -23.97 24.61 -30.17
N ASP A 520 -23.79 23.31 -30.01
CA ASP A 520 -24.28 22.32 -30.95
C ASP A 520 -25.64 21.84 -30.42
N THR A 521 -26.68 21.96 -31.25
CA THR A 521 -28.05 21.53 -30.89
C THR A 521 -28.54 20.57 -31.97
N TYR A 522 -29.09 19.44 -31.53
CA TYR A 522 -29.64 18.43 -32.44
C TYR A 522 -31.16 18.64 -32.52
N GLU A 523 -31.64 19.21 -33.62
CA GLU A 523 -33.06 19.43 -33.91
C GLU A 523 -33.51 18.42 -34.99
N ASP A 524 -33.88 17.21 -34.55
CA ASP A 524 -34.59 16.17 -35.33
C ASP A 524 -33.83 15.44 -36.48
N VAL A 525 -34.31 14.25 -36.84
CA VAL A 525 -33.65 13.27 -37.75
C VAL A 525 -33.52 13.79 -39.20
N MET A 526 -34.26 14.85 -39.56
CA MET A 526 -34.31 15.42 -40.90
C MET A 526 -33.36 16.61 -41.13
N GLU A 527 -32.95 17.34 -40.09
CA GLU A 527 -32.17 18.60 -40.23
C GLU A 527 -30.70 18.51 -39.74
N GLY A 528 -30.33 17.47 -38.98
CA GLY A 528 -28.93 17.22 -38.60
C GLY A 528 -28.39 18.16 -37.53
N GLU A 529 -27.07 18.12 -37.29
CA GLU A 529 -26.41 18.91 -36.24
C GLU A 529 -26.39 20.42 -36.59
N ILE A 530 -27.07 21.25 -35.79
CA ILE A 530 -27.06 22.71 -35.95
C ILE A 530 -26.04 23.32 -34.97
N THR A 531 -24.90 23.74 -35.50
CA THR A 531 -23.89 24.52 -34.74
C THR A 531 -24.25 26.00 -34.74
N SER A 532 -24.63 26.53 -33.58
CA SER A 532 -24.84 27.96 -33.36
C SER A 532 -23.58 28.60 -32.74
N THR A 533 -22.90 29.46 -33.48
CA THR A 533 -21.75 30.24 -32.97
C THR A 533 -22.09 31.73 -32.93
N GLY A 534 -21.87 32.38 -31.79
CA GLY A 534 -22.23 33.78 -31.60
C GLY A 534 -21.50 34.47 -30.46
N GLY A 535 -21.64 35.79 -30.40
CA GLY A 535 -21.14 36.63 -29.33
C GLY A 535 -22.21 37.61 -28.86
N GLY A 536 -22.24 37.92 -27.57
CA GLY A 536 -23.23 38.82 -26.98
C GLY A 536 -22.77 39.48 -25.69
N LEU A 537 -23.54 40.47 -25.23
CA LEU A 537 -23.35 41.13 -23.95
C LEU A 537 -24.45 40.69 -22.99
N LYS A 538 -24.05 40.26 -21.78
CA LYS A 538 -24.93 39.77 -20.72
C LYS A 538 -24.89 40.75 -19.55
N ILE A 539 -26.06 41.26 -19.18
CA ILE A 539 -26.22 42.18 -18.05
C ILE A 539 -26.94 41.44 -16.93
N ARG A 540 -26.30 41.34 -15.76
CA ARG A 540 -26.89 40.75 -14.55
C ARG A 540 -27.04 41.84 -13.49
N LYS A 541 -28.26 42.24 -13.16
CA LYS A 541 -28.55 43.23 -12.12
C LYS A 541 -29.64 42.68 -11.21
N SER A 542 -29.42 42.70 -9.90
CA SER A 542 -30.49 42.47 -8.92
C SER A 542 -31.38 43.70 -8.90
N TYR A 543 -32.68 43.51 -9.13
CA TYR A 543 -33.66 44.59 -9.17
C TYR A 543 -34.87 44.21 -8.32
N ASN A 544 -35.47 45.20 -7.66
CA ASN A 544 -36.77 45.04 -7.02
C ASN A 544 -37.89 45.54 -7.94
N SER A 545 -37.57 46.36 -8.95
CA SER A 545 -38.48 46.84 -9.98
C SER A 545 -37.77 46.97 -11.33
N PHE A 546 -38.47 46.73 -12.44
CA PHE A 546 -37.92 46.82 -13.81
C PHE A 546 -37.25 48.18 -14.11
N ARG A 547 -37.71 49.26 -13.47
CA ARG A 547 -37.10 50.61 -13.58
C ARG A 547 -35.68 50.68 -13.03
N ASP A 548 -35.35 49.85 -12.04
CA ASP A 548 -34.03 49.84 -11.42
C ASP A 548 -32.96 49.26 -12.36
N ILE A 549 -33.33 48.57 -13.44
CA ILE A 549 -32.36 47.99 -14.38
C ILE A 549 -31.64 49.09 -15.19
N ILE A 550 -32.36 50.17 -15.54
CA ILE A 550 -31.90 51.20 -16.48
C ILE A 550 -31.18 52.38 -15.78
N ASP A 551 -31.58 52.74 -14.56
CA ASP A 551 -30.97 53.88 -13.86
C ASP A 551 -29.66 53.52 -13.12
N GLY A 552 -28.58 54.20 -13.52
CA GLY A 552 -27.20 53.99 -13.09
C GLY A 552 -26.75 54.81 -11.89
N ASN A 553 -27.57 54.97 -10.84
CA ASN A 553 -27.18 55.72 -9.64
C ASN A 553 -27.38 54.92 -8.35
N SER A 554 -26.27 54.41 -7.80
CA SER A 554 -26.23 53.86 -6.44
C SER A 554 -26.38 55.01 -5.43
N LYS A 555 -27.49 55.05 -4.68
CA LYS A 555 -27.48 55.77 -3.39
C LYS A 555 -26.88 54.85 -2.33
N LYS A 556 -25.64 55.18 -1.92
CA LYS A 556 -25.06 54.77 -0.63
C LYS A 556 -26.07 55.07 0.47
N LYS A 557 -26.65 54.03 1.09
CA LYS A 557 -27.28 54.16 2.40
C LYS A 557 -26.26 53.74 3.46
N LYS A 558 -25.59 54.74 4.03
CA LYS A 558 -25.03 54.66 5.38
C LYS A 558 -26.21 54.55 6.33
N GLU A 559 -26.25 53.51 7.16
CA GLU A 559 -26.91 53.57 8.47
C GLU A 559 -26.16 52.63 9.42
N LYS A 560 -25.45 53.26 10.36
CA LYS A 560 -24.98 52.65 11.61
C LYS A 560 -25.94 53.10 12.72
N ALA A 561 -26.18 52.20 13.68
CA ALA A 561 -26.97 52.31 14.91
C ALA A 561 -28.50 52.23 14.69
N LYS A 562 -29.25 51.33 15.34
CA LYS A 562 -29.14 50.77 16.70
C LYS A 562 -29.59 49.31 16.73
#